data_AF-A0A7C1SM31-F1
#
_entry.id   AF-A0A7C1SM31-F1
#
_cell.length_a   1.000
_cell.length_b   1.000
_cell.length_c   1.000
_cell.angle_alpha   90.00
_cell.angle_beta   90.00
_cell.angle_gamma   90.00
#
_symmetry.space_group_name_H-M   'P 1'
#
loop_
_entity.id
_entity.type
_entity.pdbx_description
1 polymer ?
#
loop_
_entity_poly.entity_id
_entity_poly.type
_entity_poly.pdbx_seq_one_letter_code
_entity_poly.pdbx_strand_id
1 'polypeptide(L)'
;VQEIEWIRILYGYPEEISDSLLGVMQEERICSYLDIPFQHSNSRIIKKMKRGMDGRRALNFIKTLREKLPDIAIRTSLVVGFPGEGVKEFEDLEKFVKEARFDHLGVFTYSKEEGTDSFDFGDSVKESMKKKRRDKIMAIQSEISFENNKKYLNQSLDVLIEGIPKENPDILIGRGRFQAPEVDGMILIDAPRKWEKMVNTIQKVEITGGDVYDLYGKLAK
;
A
#
# COMPACT_ATOMS: atom_id res chain seq x y z
N VAL A 1 -18.79 11.70 17.93
CA VAL A 1 -18.11 10.84 16.91
C VAL A 1 -19.10 10.19 15.92
N GLN A 2 -20.38 10.58 15.89
CA GLN A 2 -21.37 10.02 14.94
C GLN A 2 -21.28 10.61 13.51
N GLU A 3 -20.44 11.62 13.29
CA GLU A 3 -20.32 12.34 12.00
C GLU A 3 -19.14 11.87 11.11
N ILE A 4 -18.32 10.91 11.58
CA ILE A 4 -17.16 10.43 10.81
C ILE A 4 -17.56 9.18 10.01
N GLU A 5 -17.62 9.30 8.69
CA GLU A 5 -18.01 8.18 7.82
C GLU A 5 -16.90 7.14 7.69
N TRP A 6 -15.65 7.58 7.44
CA TRP A 6 -14.51 6.69 7.23
C TRP A 6 -13.42 6.89 8.27
N ILE A 7 -12.94 5.78 8.82
CA ILE A 7 -11.82 5.71 9.76
C ILE A 7 -10.79 4.76 9.15
N ARG A 8 -9.56 5.23 8.99
CA ARG A 8 -8.45 4.44 8.43
C ARG A 8 -7.40 4.21 9.51
N ILE A 9 -6.94 2.97 9.64
CA ILE A 9 -5.86 2.58 10.54
C ILE A 9 -4.57 2.57 9.74
N LEU A 10 -3.55 3.29 10.23
CA LEU A 10 -2.21 3.35 9.65
C LEU A 10 -1.18 2.84 10.66
N TYR A 11 -0.01 2.44 10.17
CA TYR A 11 1.13 2.02 10.99
C TYR A 11 0.83 0.80 11.89
N GLY A 12 0.26 -0.26 11.30
CA GLY A 12 0.01 -1.50 11.99
C GLY A 12 1.29 -2.31 12.21
N TYR A 13 1.62 -2.61 13.47
CA TYR A 13 2.63 -3.61 13.77
C TYR A 13 2.01 -5.01 13.55
N PRO A 14 2.59 -5.86 12.67
CA PRO A 14 2.01 -7.16 12.35
C PRO A 14 1.73 -8.01 13.59
N GLU A 15 2.59 -7.94 14.61
CA GLU A 15 2.49 -8.67 15.86
C GLU A 15 1.34 -8.21 16.78
N GLU A 16 0.80 -7.01 16.57
CA GLU A 16 -0.25 -6.41 17.41
C GLU A 16 -1.65 -6.51 16.76
N ILE A 17 -1.72 -6.98 15.51
CA ILE A 17 -2.98 -7.16 14.80
C ILE A 17 -3.66 -8.43 15.29
N SER A 18 -4.58 -8.25 16.23
CA SER A 18 -5.37 -9.30 16.86
C SER A 18 -6.66 -9.63 16.10
N ASP A 19 -7.21 -10.81 16.37
CA ASP A 19 -8.51 -11.22 15.84
C ASP A 19 -9.64 -10.28 16.26
N SER A 20 -9.57 -9.70 17.45
CA SER A 20 -10.53 -8.68 17.91
C SER A 20 -10.44 -7.40 17.08
N LEU A 21 -9.22 -6.97 16.71
CA LEU A 21 -9.05 -5.82 15.83
C LEU A 21 -9.64 -6.11 14.45
N LEU A 22 -9.37 -7.29 13.89
CA LEU A 22 -9.94 -7.69 12.60
C LEU A 22 -11.46 -7.75 12.63
N GLY A 23 -12.06 -8.15 13.76
CA GLY A 23 -13.50 -8.09 13.97
C GLY A 23 -14.05 -6.67 13.92
N VAL A 24 -13.39 -5.71 14.57
CA VAL A 24 -13.77 -4.28 14.52
C VAL A 24 -13.62 -3.72 13.10
N MET A 25 -12.60 -4.15 12.36
CA MET A 25 -12.37 -3.71 10.98
C MET A 25 -13.43 -4.20 9.99
N GLN A 26 -14.35 -5.09 10.38
CA GLN A 26 -15.49 -5.48 9.55
C GLN A 26 -16.60 -4.42 9.54
N GLU A 27 -16.58 -3.45 10.46
CA GLU A 27 -17.54 -2.36 10.47
C GLU A 27 -17.41 -1.47 9.23
N GLU A 28 -18.54 -1.09 8.63
CA GLU A 28 -18.60 -0.27 7.41
C GLU A 28 -17.89 1.09 7.56
N ARG A 29 -17.72 1.60 8.78
CA ARG A 29 -17.00 2.86 9.01
C ARG A 29 -15.49 2.71 8.96
N ILE A 30 -14.96 1.50 9.15
CA ILE A 30 -13.52 1.25 9.13
C ILE A 30 -13.10 0.88 7.71
N CYS A 31 -12.24 1.69 7.10
CA CYS A 31 -11.68 1.38 5.79
C CYS A 31 -10.99 0.01 5.85
N SER A 32 -11.32 -0.87 4.91
CA SER A 32 -10.66 -2.17 4.70
C SER A 32 -9.25 -1.93 4.15
N TYR A 33 -8.36 -1.43 5.00
CA TYR A 33 -7.02 -0.99 4.67
C TYR A 33 -6.10 -1.18 5.87
N LEU A 34 -4.94 -1.79 5.64
CA LEU A 34 -3.87 -1.89 6.64
C LEU A 34 -2.51 -1.56 6.03
N ASP A 35 -1.81 -0.61 6.65
CA ASP A 35 -0.40 -0.33 6.37
C ASP A 35 0.47 -1.08 7.36
N ILE A 36 1.14 -2.12 6.87
CA ILE A 36 1.94 -3.07 7.65
C ILE A 36 3.36 -3.10 7.09
N PRO A 37 4.32 -2.41 7.73
CA PRO A 37 5.67 -2.32 7.20
C PRO A 37 6.46 -3.61 7.50
N PHE A 38 6.50 -4.56 6.55
CA PHE A 38 7.26 -5.81 6.72
C PHE A 38 8.78 -5.63 6.67
N GLN A 39 9.28 -4.57 6.02
CA GLN A 39 10.70 -4.23 5.82
C GLN A 39 11.49 -5.21 4.93
N HIS A 40 11.44 -6.51 5.18
CA HIS A 40 12.11 -7.53 4.38
C HIS A 40 11.40 -8.89 4.55
N SER A 41 11.74 -9.90 3.75
CA SER A 41 11.15 -11.26 3.86
C SER A 41 12.14 -12.30 4.41
N ASN A 42 13.41 -12.20 4.03
CA ASN A 42 14.42 -13.17 4.47
C ASN A 42 14.63 -13.14 6.00
N SER A 43 14.54 -14.30 6.64
CA SER A 43 14.60 -14.45 8.10
C SER A 43 15.92 -13.97 8.73
N ARG A 44 17.06 -14.11 8.04
CA ARG A 44 18.36 -13.62 8.52
C ARG A 44 18.41 -12.09 8.55
N ILE A 45 17.87 -11.45 7.52
CA ILE A 45 17.80 -9.99 7.43
C ILE A 45 16.79 -9.44 8.44
N ILE A 46 15.61 -10.05 8.52
CA ILE A 46 14.55 -9.68 9.48
C ILE A 46 15.06 -9.76 10.93
N LYS A 47 15.79 -10.82 11.29
CA LYS A 47 16.40 -10.95 12.62
C LYS A 47 17.42 -9.84 12.89
N LYS A 48 18.23 -9.44 11.90
CA LYS A 48 19.16 -8.32 12.04
C LYS A 48 18.45 -6.96 12.16
N MET A 49 17.29 -6.82 11.52
CA MET A 49 16.40 -5.67 11.67
C MET A 49 15.61 -5.69 13.00
N LYS A 50 15.89 -6.65 13.90
CA LYS A 50 15.20 -6.85 15.20
C LYS A 50 13.69 -7.03 15.06
N ARG A 51 13.24 -7.71 13.99
CA ARG A 51 11.83 -8.01 13.71
C ARG A 51 11.54 -9.51 13.85
N GLY A 52 10.28 -9.85 14.15
CA GLY A 52 9.84 -11.21 14.46
C GLY A 52 9.15 -11.95 13.30
N MET A 53 8.72 -11.23 12.27
CA MET A 53 7.91 -11.78 11.18
C MET A 53 8.71 -11.92 9.89
N ASP A 54 9.17 -13.13 9.60
CA ASP A 54 9.79 -13.46 8.33
C ASP A 54 8.74 -13.65 7.21
N GLY A 55 9.21 -13.81 5.97
CA GLY A 55 8.36 -13.90 4.79
C GLY A 55 7.32 -15.03 4.85
N ARG A 56 7.65 -16.18 5.44
CA ARG A 56 6.69 -17.29 5.55
C ARG A 56 5.57 -16.94 6.53
N ARG A 57 5.92 -16.38 7.68
CA ARG A 57 4.92 -15.94 8.67
C ARG A 57 4.09 -14.77 8.13
N ALA A 58 4.72 -13.83 7.43
CA ALA A 58 4.06 -12.71 6.78
C ALA A 58 3.06 -13.17 5.71
N LEU A 59 3.42 -14.12 4.84
CA LEU A 59 2.51 -14.64 3.82
C LEU A 59 1.29 -15.35 4.44
N ASN A 60 1.51 -16.15 5.49
CA ASN A 60 0.40 -16.78 6.21
C ASN A 60 -0.51 -15.72 6.86
N PHE A 61 0.08 -14.69 7.44
CA PHE A 61 -0.66 -13.59 8.05
C PHE A 61 -1.48 -12.82 7.01
N ILE A 62 -0.88 -12.43 5.88
CA ILE A 62 -1.57 -11.80 4.74
C ILE A 62 -2.73 -12.67 4.23
N LYS A 63 -2.53 -13.98 4.15
CA LYS A 63 -3.58 -14.92 3.76
C LYS A 63 -4.75 -14.85 4.74
N THR A 64 -4.49 -14.91 6.05
CA THR A 64 -5.53 -14.80 7.08
C THR A 64 -6.25 -13.45 7.03
N LEU A 65 -5.53 -12.35 6.78
CA LEU A 65 -6.15 -11.02 6.60
C LEU A 65 -7.17 -11.05 5.45
N ARG A 66 -6.80 -11.58 4.29
CA ARG A 66 -7.69 -11.68 3.12
C ARG A 66 -8.84 -12.67 3.31
N GLU A 67 -8.67 -13.71 4.11
CA GLU A 67 -9.75 -14.63 4.46
C GLU A 67 -10.80 -13.97 5.35
N LYS A 68 -10.37 -13.12 6.29
CA LYS A 68 -11.27 -12.44 7.25
C LYS A 68 -11.85 -11.13 6.72
N LEU A 69 -11.12 -10.45 5.85
CA LEU A 69 -11.48 -9.19 5.23
C LEU A 69 -11.20 -9.29 3.71
N PRO A 70 -12.13 -9.86 2.92
CA PRO A 70 -11.89 -10.13 1.50
C PRO A 70 -11.50 -8.91 0.65
N ASP A 71 -12.03 -7.73 1.02
CA ASP A 71 -11.78 -6.48 0.31
C ASP A 71 -10.62 -5.66 0.92
N ILE A 72 -9.80 -6.27 1.80
CA ILE A 72 -8.70 -5.55 2.44
C ILE A 72 -7.61 -5.16 1.44
N ALA A 73 -7.28 -3.88 1.43
CA ALA A 73 -6.07 -3.38 0.80
C ALA A 73 -4.91 -3.43 1.78
N ILE A 74 -3.83 -4.09 1.37
CA ILE A 74 -2.63 -4.23 2.21
C ILE A 74 -1.53 -3.36 1.61
N ARG A 75 -1.08 -2.38 2.40
CA ARG A 75 0.10 -1.58 2.13
C ARG A 75 1.30 -2.10 2.91
N THR A 76 2.48 -2.07 2.31
CA THR A 76 3.73 -2.34 3.01
C THR A 76 4.85 -1.39 2.58
N SER A 77 5.95 -1.43 3.32
CA SER A 77 7.22 -0.82 2.94
C SER A 77 8.34 -1.83 3.10
N LEU A 78 9.24 -1.87 2.12
CA LEU A 78 10.40 -2.74 2.09
C LEU A 78 11.70 -1.93 2.01
N VAL A 79 12.77 -2.46 2.57
CA VAL A 79 14.11 -1.88 2.53
C VAL A 79 15.03 -2.86 1.81
N VAL A 80 15.67 -2.40 0.74
CA VAL A 80 16.67 -3.18 -0.03
C VAL A 80 18.08 -2.66 0.21
N GLY A 81 19.05 -3.54 0.08
CA GLY A 81 20.46 -3.22 0.27
C GLY A 81 20.88 -3.16 1.73
N PHE A 82 20.12 -3.80 2.64
CA PHE A 82 20.50 -3.88 4.04
C PHE A 82 21.84 -4.62 4.23
N PRO A 83 22.66 -4.28 5.24
CA PRO A 83 23.95 -4.94 5.48
C PRO A 83 23.86 -6.46 5.61
N GLY A 84 24.46 -7.16 4.64
CA GLY A 84 24.44 -8.61 4.52
C GLY A 84 23.37 -9.18 3.57
N GLU A 85 22.60 -8.35 2.88
CA GLU A 85 21.67 -8.76 1.82
C GLU A 85 22.45 -9.20 0.56
N GLY A 86 22.61 -10.52 0.42
CA GLY A 86 23.21 -11.15 -0.73
C GLY A 86 22.21 -11.34 -1.88
N VAL A 87 22.60 -12.15 -2.87
CA VAL A 87 21.73 -12.48 -4.01
C VAL A 87 20.53 -13.31 -3.53
N LYS A 88 20.77 -14.32 -2.71
CA LYS A 88 19.73 -15.22 -2.20
C LYS A 88 18.68 -14.50 -1.35
N GLU A 89 19.11 -13.61 -0.45
CA GLU A 89 18.18 -12.82 0.38
C GLU A 89 17.27 -11.94 -0.46
N PHE A 90 17.82 -11.36 -1.52
CA PHE A 90 17.06 -10.54 -2.45
C PHE A 90 16.12 -11.38 -3.32
N GLU A 91 16.53 -12.57 -3.79
CA GLU A 91 15.64 -13.50 -4.50
C GLU A 91 14.46 -13.96 -3.62
N ASP A 92 14.68 -14.18 -2.32
CA ASP A 92 13.60 -14.47 -1.37
C ASP A 92 12.64 -13.28 -1.22
N LEU A 93 13.14 -12.05 -1.34
CA LEU A 93 12.31 -10.84 -1.34
C LEU A 93 11.47 -10.73 -2.62
N GLU A 94 12.05 -11.01 -3.77
CA GLU A 94 11.32 -11.03 -5.05
C GLU A 94 10.18 -12.04 -5.04
N LYS A 95 10.43 -13.26 -4.55
CA LYS A 95 9.39 -14.30 -4.40
C LYS A 95 8.30 -13.86 -3.44
N PHE A 96 8.69 -13.30 -2.29
CA PHE A 96 7.75 -12.81 -1.31
C PHE A 96 6.79 -11.77 -1.89
N VAL A 97 7.28 -10.78 -2.63
CA VAL A 97 6.43 -9.74 -3.24
C VAL A 97 5.44 -10.35 -4.25
N LYS A 98 5.91 -11.28 -5.09
CA LYS A 98 5.06 -11.99 -6.05
C LYS A 98 3.95 -12.80 -5.39
N GLU A 99 4.26 -13.49 -4.29
CA GLU A 99 3.29 -14.31 -3.55
C GLU A 99 2.35 -13.46 -2.70
N ALA A 100 2.87 -12.40 -2.07
CA ALA A 100 2.10 -11.52 -1.20
C ALA A 100 1.09 -10.66 -1.97
N ARG A 101 1.40 -10.28 -3.22
CA ARG A 101 0.53 -9.47 -4.09
C ARG A 101 -0.05 -8.23 -3.40
N PHE A 102 0.80 -7.38 -2.84
CA PHE A 102 0.36 -6.18 -2.12
C PHE A 102 -0.45 -5.23 -3.00
N ASP A 103 -1.42 -4.52 -2.41
CA ASP A 103 -2.17 -3.47 -3.11
C ASP A 103 -1.26 -2.24 -3.30
N HIS A 104 -0.54 -1.86 -2.26
CA HIS A 104 0.43 -0.75 -2.27
C HIS A 104 1.75 -1.17 -1.65
N LEU A 105 2.87 -0.79 -2.26
CA LEU A 105 4.18 -1.11 -1.74
C LEU A 105 5.19 -0.03 -2.09
N GLY A 106 5.86 0.49 -1.06
CA GLY A 106 7.04 1.35 -1.21
C GLY A 106 8.33 0.56 -1.02
N VAL A 107 9.35 0.86 -1.81
CA VAL A 107 10.70 0.30 -1.64
C VAL A 107 11.72 1.40 -1.42
N PHE A 108 12.44 1.30 -0.31
CA PHE A 108 13.47 2.23 0.09
C PHE A 108 14.84 1.56 0.02
N THR A 109 15.89 2.31 -0.31
CA THR A 109 17.25 1.83 -0.19
C THR A 109 17.72 2.02 1.24
N TYR A 110 18.44 1.04 1.79
CA TYR A 110 19.07 1.19 3.09
C TYR A 110 20.01 2.40 3.09
N SER A 111 19.89 3.25 4.09
CA SER A 111 20.82 4.33 4.38
C SER A 111 21.37 4.15 5.79
N LYS A 112 22.69 4.31 5.94
CA LYS A 112 23.32 4.23 7.25
C LYS A 112 23.04 5.52 8.01
N GLU A 113 22.41 5.41 9.17
CA GLU A 113 22.09 6.55 10.04
C GLU A 113 22.75 6.40 11.41
N GLU A 114 23.41 7.48 11.86
CA GLU A 114 24.01 7.56 13.20
C GLU A 114 22.96 7.35 14.29
N GLY A 115 23.32 6.60 15.34
CA GLY A 115 22.41 6.29 16.46
C GLY A 115 21.47 5.11 16.21
N THR A 116 21.50 4.46 15.04
CA THR A 116 20.74 3.24 14.78
C THR A 116 21.53 1.99 15.17
N ASP A 117 20.83 0.93 15.59
CA ASP A 117 21.44 -0.39 15.86
C ASP A 117 22.18 -0.97 14.64
N SER A 118 21.77 -0.58 13.44
CA SER A 118 22.39 -0.99 12.18
C SER A 118 23.65 -0.20 11.82
N PHE A 119 23.97 0.88 12.56
CA PHE A 119 25.15 1.71 12.29
C PHE A 119 26.44 0.88 12.30
N ASP A 120 26.59 -0.01 13.27
CA ASP A 120 27.79 -0.85 13.41
C ASP A 120 27.88 -1.96 12.36
N PHE A 121 26.78 -2.27 11.65
CA PHE A 121 26.80 -3.22 10.54
C PHE A 121 27.44 -2.64 9.27
N GLY A 122 27.67 -1.32 9.23
CA GLY A 122 28.22 -0.63 8.07
C GLY A 122 27.21 -0.52 6.92
N ASP A 123 27.73 -0.33 5.71
CA ASP A 123 26.94 -0.26 4.47
C ASP A 123 27.70 -0.95 3.33
N SER A 124 27.68 -2.28 3.36
CA SER A 124 28.49 -3.12 2.46
C SER A 124 27.92 -3.23 1.04
N VAL A 125 26.68 -2.79 0.81
CA VAL A 125 26.00 -2.93 -0.48
C VAL A 125 26.20 -1.64 -1.28
N LYS A 126 26.78 -1.74 -2.48
CA LYS A 126 26.98 -0.56 -3.34
C LYS A 126 25.64 0.10 -3.67
N GLU A 127 25.60 1.43 -3.64
CA GLU A 127 24.39 2.21 -3.93
C GLU A 127 23.75 1.87 -5.29
N SER A 128 24.58 1.63 -6.31
CA SER A 128 24.10 1.20 -7.63
C SER A 128 23.39 -0.16 -7.59
N MET A 129 23.79 -1.07 -6.70
CA MET A 129 23.11 -2.34 -6.48
C MET A 129 21.79 -2.14 -5.74
N LYS A 130 21.75 -1.26 -4.72
CA LYS A 130 20.51 -0.95 -4.00
C LYS A 130 19.45 -0.39 -4.93
N LYS A 131 19.83 0.56 -5.80
CA LYS A 131 18.94 1.14 -6.83
C LYS A 131 18.42 0.07 -7.79
N LYS A 132 19.31 -0.79 -8.33
CA LYS A 132 18.89 -1.91 -9.20
C LYS A 132 17.91 -2.86 -8.52
N ARG A 133 18.15 -3.18 -7.24
CA ARG A 133 17.25 -4.05 -6.45
C ARG A 133 15.90 -3.39 -6.22
N ARG A 134 15.90 -2.10 -5.85
CA ARG A 134 14.67 -1.30 -5.68
C ARG A 134 13.86 -1.30 -6.97
N ASP A 135 14.48 -0.95 -8.09
CA ASP A 135 13.81 -0.82 -9.38
C ASP A 135 13.23 -2.18 -9.83
N LYS A 136 13.93 -3.29 -9.55
CA LYS A 136 13.43 -4.64 -9.86
C LYS A 136 12.22 -5.04 -9.02
N ILE A 137 12.20 -4.73 -7.72
CA ILE A 137 11.01 -4.95 -6.87
C ILE A 137 9.86 -4.06 -7.30
N MET A 138 10.13 -2.78 -7.60
CA MET A 138 9.10 -1.85 -8.09
C MET A 138 8.53 -2.29 -9.44
N ALA A 139 9.31 -2.89 -10.33
CA ALA A 139 8.80 -3.46 -11.58
C ALA A 139 7.83 -4.62 -11.34
N ILE A 140 8.17 -5.55 -10.43
CA ILE A 140 7.27 -6.64 -10.02
C ILE A 140 5.99 -6.07 -9.40
N GLN A 141 6.11 -5.09 -8.51
CA GLN A 141 4.95 -4.48 -7.86
C GLN A 141 4.08 -3.72 -8.87
N SER A 142 4.65 -3.06 -9.86
CA SER A 142 3.90 -2.33 -10.90
C SER A 142 2.96 -3.26 -11.65
N GLU A 143 3.40 -4.47 -11.98
CA GLU A 143 2.54 -5.49 -12.61
C GLU A 143 1.38 -5.89 -11.68
N ILE A 144 1.68 -6.13 -10.41
CA ILE A 144 0.70 -6.50 -9.38
C ILE A 144 -0.32 -5.36 -9.14
N SER A 145 0.12 -4.12 -8.99
CA SER A 145 -0.75 -2.96 -8.76
C SER A 145 -1.67 -2.72 -9.95
N PHE A 146 -1.16 -2.86 -11.19
CA PHE A 146 -2.00 -2.78 -12.37
C PHE A 146 -3.07 -3.88 -12.42
N GLU A 147 -2.71 -5.13 -12.10
CA GLU A 147 -3.66 -6.24 -11.99
C GLU A 147 -4.70 -6.00 -10.89
N ASN A 148 -4.28 -5.48 -9.75
CA ASN A 148 -5.16 -5.16 -8.63
C ASN A 148 -6.14 -4.04 -9.00
N ASN A 149 -5.69 -3.00 -9.72
CA ASN A 149 -6.57 -1.91 -10.16
C ASN A 149 -7.64 -2.36 -11.15
N LYS A 150 -7.33 -3.33 -12.02
CA LYS A 150 -8.32 -3.91 -12.95
C LYS A 150 -9.53 -4.51 -12.25
N LYS A 151 -9.39 -4.98 -11.00
CA LYS A 151 -10.52 -5.57 -10.25
C LYS A 151 -11.65 -4.57 -10.06
N TYR A 152 -11.35 -3.26 -10.03
CA TYR A 152 -12.32 -2.20 -9.85
C TYR A 152 -13.01 -1.75 -11.14
N LEU A 153 -12.55 -2.20 -12.32
CA LEU A 153 -13.13 -1.78 -13.58
C LEU A 153 -14.63 -2.11 -13.66
N ASN A 154 -15.44 -1.13 -14.06
CA ASN A 154 -16.90 -1.18 -14.11
C ASN A 154 -17.60 -1.36 -12.75
N GLN A 155 -16.88 -1.21 -11.63
CA GLN A 155 -17.49 -1.18 -10.30
C GLN A 155 -17.91 0.26 -9.93
N SER A 156 -18.93 0.37 -9.07
CA SER A 156 -19.30 1.64 -8.44
C SER A 156 -18.73 1.70 -7.03
N LEU A 157 -17.77 2.61 -6.83
CA LEU A 157 -17.06 2.78 -5.57
C LEU A 157 -17.52 4.05 -4.86
N ASP A 158 -17.48 4.01 -3.53
CA ASP A 158 -17.56 5.22 -2.73
C ASP A 158 -16.19 5.91 -2.74
N VAL A 159 -16.18 7.20 -3.05
CA VAL A 159 -14.97 8.00 -3.24
C VAL A 159 -15.11 9.31 -2.48
N LEU A 160 -14.16 9.58 -1.58
CA LEU A 160 -14.04 10.89 -0.94
C LEU A 160 -13.46 11.88 -1.94
N ILE A 161 -14.23 12.91 -2.31
CA ILE A 161 -13.78 13.95 -3.24
C ILE A 161 -12.96 14.99 -2.49
N GLU A 162 -11.77 15.30 -2.99
CA GLU A 162 -10.83 16.23 -2.35
C GLU A 162 -10.75 17.59 -3.05
N GLY A 163 -11.08 17.63 -4.34
CA GLY A 163 -11.07 18.84 -5.14
C GLY A 163 -10.46 18.60 -6.51
N ILE A 164 -9.89 19.65 -7.10
CA ILE A 164 -9.26 19.62 -8.42
C ILE A 164 -7.74 19.77 -8.30
N PRO A 165 -6.93 19.12 -9.15
CA PRO A 165 -5.51 19.41 -9.26
C PRO A 165 -5.29 20.82 -9.81
N LYS A 166 -4.13 21.39 -9.48
CA LYS A 166 -3.75 22.71 -10.00
C LYS A 166 -3.52 22.70 -11.51
N GLU A 167 -3.02 21.59 -12.05
CA GLU A 167 -2.68 21.50 -13.48
C GLU A 167 -3.89 21.25 -14.38
N ASN A 168 -5.00 20.69 -13.86
CA ASN A 168 -6.16 20.32 -14.68
C ASN A 168 -7.49 20.56 -13.94
N PRO A 169 -8.15 21.71 -14.13
CA PRO A 169 -9.39 22.05 -13.42
C PRO A 169 -10.62 21.25 -13.88
N ASP A 170 -10.51 20.50 -14.98
CA ASP A 170 -11.60 19.69 -15.53
C ASP A 170 -11.67 18.28 -14.91
N ILE A 171 -10.74 17.95 -14.00
CA ILE A 171 -10.65 16.67 -13.32
C ILE A 171 -10.78 16.86 -11.81
N LEU A 172 -11.65 16.09 -11.17
CA LEU A 172 -11.67 15.91 -9.73
C LEU A 172 -10.72 14.79 -9.31
N ILE A 173 -10.08 14.99 -8.18
CA ILE A 173 -9.32 13.99 -7.45
C ILE A 173 -10.16 13.54 -6.26
N GLY A 174 -10.21 12.23 -6.09
CA GLY A 174 -10.70 11.63 -4.85
C GLY A 174 -9.96 10.35 -4.52
N ARG A 175 -10.31 9.76 -3.37
CA ARG A 175 -9.73 8.51 -2.88
C ARG A 175 -10.79 7.52 -2.46
N GLY A 176 -10.56 6.27 -2.81
CA GLY A 176 -11.34 5.14 -2.32
C GLY A 176 -10.94 4.72 -0.90
N ARG A 177 -11.73 3.83 -0.33
CA ARG A 177 -11.45 3.22 0.99
C ARG A 177 -10.12 2.47 1.04
N PHE A 178 -9.57 2.07 -0.10
CA PHE A 178 -8.30 1.35 -0.23
C PHE A 178 -7.08 2.26 -0.51
N GLN A 179 -7.23 3.59 -0.53
CA GLN A 179 -6.14 4.54 -0.81
C GLN A 179 -5.91 5.50 0.36
N ALA A 180 -4.69 5.53 0.89
CA ALA A 180 -4.23 6.51 1.86
C ALA A 180 -3.82 7.84 1.19
N PRO A 181 -3.93 8.98 1.90
CA PRO A 181 -3.49 10.27 1.37
C PRO A 181 -2.00 10.28 1.06
N GLU A 182 -1.60 10.98 0.01
CA GLU A 182 -0.21 11.30 -0.39
C GLU A 182 0.70 10.11 -0.77
N VAL A 183 0.42 8.91 -0.27
CA VAL A 183 1.32 7.74 -0.40
C VAL A 183 0.81 6.68 -1.37
N ASP A 184 -0.48 6.66 -1.65
CA ASP A 184 -1.12 5.73 -2.58
C ASP A 184 -1.66 6.51 -3.81
N GLY A 185 -2.14 5.78 -4.82
CA GLY A 185 -2.76 6.40 -5.99
C GLY A 185 -4.10 7.07 -5.69
N MET A 186 -4.67 7.71 -6.71
CA MET A 186 -5.93 8.45 -6.62
C MET A 186 -6.97 7.96 -7.63
N ILE A 187 -8.18 8.50 -7.52
CA ILE A 187 -9.28 8.30 -8.47
C ILE A 187 -9.52 9.64 -9.16
N LEU A 188 -9.33 9.65 -10.46
CA LEU A 188 -9.49 10.80 -11.34
C LEU A 188 -10.88 10.75 -11.98
N ILE A 189 -11.66 11.81 -11.81
CA ILE A 189 -13.08 11.86 -12.15
C ILE A 189 -13.36 13.11 -13.00
N ASP A 190 -14.15 12.98 -14.06
CA ASP A 190 -14.57 14.17 -14.84
C ASP A 190 -15.34 15.17 -13.96
N ALA A 191 -14.89 16.43 -13.91
CA ALA A 191 -15.46 17.44 -13.03
C ALA A 191 -16.81 17.98 -13.57
N PRO A 192 -17.92 17.89 -12.81
CA PRO A 192 -19.17 18.55 -13.18
C PRO A 192 -19.12 20.06 -12.87
N ARG A 193 -20.02 20.83 -13.46
CA ARG A 193 -20.13 22.31 -13.27
C ARG A 193 -20.28 22.81 -11.82
N LYS A 194 -20.61 21.94 -10.86
CA LYS A 194 -20.86 22.30 -9.45
C LYS A 194 -20.05 21.40 -8.50
N TRP A 195 -18.84 21.06 -8.91
CA TRP A 195 -17.98 20.13 -8.18
C TRP A 195 -17.58 20.64 -6.79
N GLU A 196 -17.56 21.95 -6.57
CA GLU A 196 -17.12 22.56 -5.31
C GLU A 196 -17.98 22.10 -4.12
N LYS A 197 -19.26 21.79 -4.37
CA LYS A 197 -20.18 21.27 -3.35
C LYS A 197 -19.91 19.80 -2.98
N MET A 198 -19.13 19.10 -3.78
CA MET A 198 -18.79 17.70 -3.59
C MET A 198 -17.50 17.53 -2.78
N VAL A 199 -16.68 18.57 -2.66
CA VAL A 199 -15.43 18.53 -1.90
C VAL A 199 -15.72 18.17 -0.43
N ASN A 200 -14.91 17.28 0.12
CA ASN A 200 -15.06 16.70 1.46
C ASN A 200 -16.35 15.89 1.66
N THR A 201 -16.94 15.39 0.58
CA THR A 201 -18.08 14.46 0.63
C THR A 201 -17.77 13.16 -0.09
N ILE A 202 -18.44 12.09 0.31
CA ILE A 202 -18.34 10.79 -0.36
C ILE A 202 -19.35 10.75 -1.51
N GLN A 203 -18.88 10.40 -2.70
CA GLN A 203 -19.67 10.28 -3.92
C GLN A 203 -19.52 8.88 -4.50
N LYS A 204 -20.60 8.36 -5.12
CA LYS A 204 -20.54 7.14 -5.91
C LYS A 204 -19.91 7.42 -7.27
N VAL A 205 -18.87 6.66 -7.60
CA VAL A 205 -18.09 6.81 -8.84
C VAL A 205 -18.05 5.46 -9.56
N GLU A 206 -18.48 5.44 -10.82
CA GLU A 206 -18.30 4.30 -11.71
C GLU A 206 -16.88 4.34 -12.29
N ILE A 207 -16.09 3.30 -12.01
CA ILE A 207 -14.72 3.19 -12.51
C ILE A 207 -14.74 2.75 -13.97
N THR A 208 -14.17 3.57 -14.84
CA THR A 208 -14.16 3.37 -16.30
C THR A 208 -12.80 2.92 -16.83
N GLY A 209 -11.75 3.02 -16.00
CA GLY A 209 -10.40 2.61 -16.36
C GLY A 209 -9.45 2.66 -15.17
N GLY A 210 -8.20 2.28 -15.41
CA GLY A 210 -7.12 2.45 -14.44
C GLY A 210 -5.77 2.19 -15.09
N ASP A 211 -4.75 2.82 -14.54
CA ASP A 211 -3.35 2.55 -14.85
C ASP A 211 -2.68 1.84 -13.66
N VAL A 212 -1.35 1.88 -13.57
CA VAL A 212 -0.57 1.19 -12.53
C VAL A 212 -0.99 1.59 -11.12
N TYR A 213 -1.17 2.89 -10.84
CA TYR A 213 -1.47 3.38 -9.49
C TYR A 213 -2.82 4.09 -9.39
N ASP A 214 -3.25 4.77 -10.45
CA ASP A 214 -4.47 5.58 -10.44
C ASP A 214 -5.64 4.88 -11.15
N LEU A 215 -6.85 5.22 -10.71
CA LEU A 215 -8.10 4.83 -11.37
C LEU A 215 -8.74 6.02 -12.07
N TYR A 216 -9.48 5.74 -13.13
CA TYR A 216 -10.30 6.72 -13.84
C TYR A 216 -11.77 6.36 -13.67
N GLY A 217 -12.62 7.37 -13.50
CA GLY A 217 -14.04 7.15 -13.33
C GLY A 217 -14.89 8.36 -13.69
N LYS A 218 -16.19 8.18 -13.54
CA LYS A 218 -17.20 9.23 -13.68
C LYS A 218 -18.19 9.11 -12.54
N LEU A 219 -18.83 10.20 -12.16
CA LEU A 219 -19.89 10.17 -11.17
C LEU A 219 -21.01 9.21 -11.63
N ALA A 220 -21.44 8.34 -10.72
CA ALA A 220 -22.58 7.47 -10.98
C ALA A 220 -23.85 8.32 -11.19
N LYS A 221 -24.75 7.85 -12.05
CA LYS A 221 -26.05 8.50 -12.31
C LYS A 221 -27.05 8.27 -11.18
#